data_AF-A0A838Z2K0-F1
#
_entry.id   AF-A0A838Z2K0-F1
#
_cell.length_a   1.000
_cell.length_b   1.000
_cell.length_c   1.000
_cell.angle_alpha   90.00
_cell.angle_beta   90.00
_cell.angle_gamma   90.00
#
_symmetry.space_group_name_H-M   'P 1'
#
loop_
_entity.id
_entity.type
_entity.pdbx_description
1 polymer ?
#
loop_
_entity_poly.entity_id
_entity_poly.type
_entity_poly.pdbx_seq_one_letter_code
_entity_poly.pdbx_strand_id
1 'polypeptide(L)'
;MRKPQLTQFRKHNQRSIITLIVGSILFLWVLISQLPPVKDSKQKSYLGQANLPRGVRNNNPGNIRYNPANAWKGKIPLTQKSDLAFEEFIEYRYGVRALLILLKNFIFSYGTIEKIISRYAPANENETERYVRAVAAETGIPRDQALTSTQETLRKLSIAITRQEVGNGYEISNEDFLNAYNII
;
A
#
# COMPACT_ATOMS: atom_id res chain seq x y z
N MET A 1 -8.32 85.21 -27.02
CA MET A 1 -7.70 84.52 -25.87
C MET A 1 -8.61 83.38 -25.42
N ARG A 2 -8.20 82.11 -25.57
CA ARG A 2 -8.85 80.94 -24.97
C ARG A 2 -7.76 80.02 -24.40
N LYS A 3 -7.91 79.69 -23.12
CA LYS A 3 -6.98 78.86 -22.32
C LYS A 3 -7.04 77.38 -22.78
N PRO A 4 -5.94 76.62 -22.66
CA PRO A 4 -5.96 75.17 -22.84
C PRO A 4 -6.64 74.48 -21.65
N GLN A 5 -7.48 73.47 -21.91
CA GLN A 5 -8.09 72.60 -20.89
C GLN A 5 -7.13 71.44 -20.59
N LEU A 6 -6.85 71.23 -19.30
CA LEU A 6 -5.99 70.17 -18.77
C LEU A 6 -6.71 68.81 -18.80
N THR A 7 -6.03 67.79 -19.33
CA THR A 7 -6.47 66.39 -19.31
C THR A 7 -6.42 65.83 -17.88
N GLN A 8 -7.56 65.44 -17.31
CA GLN A 8 -7.58 64.74 -16.02
C GLN A 8 -7.11 63.29 -16.18
N PHE A 9 -6.06 62.93 -15.42
CA PHE A 9 -5.61 61.54 -15.26
C PHE A 9 -6.70 60.71 -14.55
N ARG A 10 -7.16 59.66 -15.23
CA ARG A 10 -8.16 58.70 -14.74
C ARG A 10 -7.55 57.83 -13.64
N LYS A 11 -8.01 57.99 -12.38
CA LYS A 11 -7.76 57.02 -11.29
C LYS A 11 -8.33 55.66 -11.70
N HIS A 12 -7.46 54.71 -12.05
CA HIS A 12 -7.87 53.35 -12.38
C HIS A 12 -8.11 52.53 -11.10
N ASN A 13 -9.41 52.32 -10.82
CA ASN A 13 -10.07 51.20 -10.15
C ASN A 13 -9.21 50.06 -9.53
N GLN A 14 -8.48 50.33 -8.45
CA GLN A 14 -7.91 49.25 -7.60
C GLN A 14 -8.98 48.45 -6.83
N ARG A 15 -10.21 48.95 -6.71
CA ARG A 15 -11.29 48.28 -5.96
C ARG A 15 -11.86 47.05 -6.67
N SER A 16 -11.77 46.95 -7.99
CA SER A 16 -12.36 45.83 -8.74
C SER A 16 -11.47 44.57 -8.73
N ILE A 17 -10.15 44.71 -8.58
CA ILE A 17 -9.22 43.57 -8.57
C ILE A 17 -9.26 42.83 -7.22
N ILE A 18 -9.42 43.54 -6.10
CA ILE A 18 -9.46 42.95 -4.76
C ILE A 18 -10.75 42.10 -4.56
N THR A 19 -11.90 42.55 -5.06
CA THR A 19 -13.17 41.81 -4.92
C THR A 19 -13.19 40.50 -5.72
N LEU A 20 -12.52 40.44 -6.88
CA LEU A 20 -12.43 39.22 -7.69
C LEU A 20 -11.55 38.13 -7.05
N ILE A 21 -10.49 38.51 -6.34
CA ILE A 21 -9.57 37.55 -5.71
C ILE A 21 -10.24 36.89 -4.47
N VAL A 22 -10.94 37.66 -3.64
CA VAL A 22 -11.62 37.12 -2.43
C VAL A 22 -12.78 36.20 -2.82
N GLY A 23 -13.57 36.55 -3.83
CA GLY A 23 -14.64 35.68 -4.35
C GLY A 23 -14.12 34.37 -4.94
N SER A 24 -12.96 34.41 -5.62
CA SER A 24 -12.33 33.22 -6.21
C SER A 24 -11.76 32.26 -5.16
N ILE A 25 -11.17 32.78 -4.07
CA ILE A 25 -10.68 31.96 -2.95
C ILE A 25 -11.86 31.33 -2.20
N LEU A 26 -12.94 32.09 -1.96
CA LEU A 26 -14.15 31.54 -1.34
C LEU A 26 -14.79 30.46 -2.21
N PHE A 27 -14.83 30.67 -3.53
CA PHE A 27 -15.36 29.68 -4.48
C PHE A 27 -14.48 28.43 -4.57
N LEU A 28 -13.16 28.56 -4.58
CA LEU A 28 -12.23 27.43 -4.53
C LEU A 28 -12.36 26.65 -3.22
N TRP A 29 -12.52 27.35 -2.09
CA TRP A 29 -12.71 26.71 -0.79
C TRP A 29 -14.06 25.99 -0.70
N VAL A 30 -15.15 26.59 -1.19
CA VAL A 30 -16.45 25.94 -1.32
C VAL A 30 -16.36 24.71 -2.23
N LEU A 31 -15.65 24.79 -3.36
CA LEU A 31 -15.44 23.66 -4.26
C LEU A 31 -14.64 22.53 -3.58
N ILE A 32 -13.58 22.85 -2.84
CA ILE A 32 -12.79 21.89 -2.06
C ILE A 32 -13.64 21.25 -0.95
N SER A 33 -14.53 22.03 -0.30
CA SER A 33 -15.42 21.51 0.77
C SER A 33 -16.47 20.50 0.29
N GLN A 34 -16.76 20.48 -1.02
CA GLN A 34 -17.68 19.54 -1.65
C GLN A 34 -16.97 18.27 -2.16
N LEU A 35 -15.63 18.21 -2.12
CA LEU A 35 -14.90 17.00 -2.47
C LEU A 35 -15.02 15.98 -1.33
N PRO A 36 -15.14 14.67 -1.64
CA PRO A 36 -15.02 13.65 -0.62
C PRO A 36 -13.64 13.78 0.06
N PRO A 37 -13.53 13.49 1.37
CA PRO A 37 -12.24 13.52 2.04
C PRO A 37 -11.29 12.57 1.33
N VAL A 38 -10.10 13.06 0.97
CA VAL A 38 -9.03 12.21 0.44
C VAL A 38 -8.67 11.23 1.55
N LYS A 39 -9.05 9.96 1.38
CA LYS A 39 -8.60 8.90 2.29
C LYS A 39 -7.09 8.80 2.16
N ASP A 40 -6.39 9.19 3.21
CA ASP A 40 -4.95 8.95 3.33
C ASP A 40 -4.71 7.44 3.18
N SER A 41 -3.95 7.04 2.16
CA SER A 41 -3.62 5.64 1.89
C SER A 41 -2.90 4.97 3.07
N LYS A 42 -2.29 5.77 3.95
CA LYS A 42 -1.71 5.30 5.22
C LYS A 42 -2.73 4.69 6.16
N GLN A 43 -4.01 5.07 6.08
CA GLN A 43 -5.09 4.59 6.95
C GLN A 43 -5.99 3.54 6.26
N LYS A 44 -5.55 2.99 5.12
CA LYS A 44 -6.29 1.98 4.37
C LYS A 44 -6.44 0.69 5.18
N SER A 45 -7.68 0.24 5.36
CA SER A 45 -8.02 -0.98 6.10
C SER A 45 -9.21 -1.71 5.47
N TYR A 46 -9.16 -3.04 5.51
CA TYR A 46 -10.17 -3.96 4.97
C TYR A 46 -10.90 -4.78 6.04
N LEU A 47 -10.65 -4.50 7.32
CA LEU A 47 -11.28 -5.21 8.43
C LEU A 47 -12.82 -5.15 8.32
N GLY A 48 -13.48 -6.27 8.60
CA GLY A 48 -14.94 -6.38 8.61
C GLY A 48 -15.61 -6.48 7.23
N GLN A 49 -14.87 -6.45 6.12
CA GLN A 49 -15.45 -6.54 4.77
C GLN A 49 -15.70 -8.00 4.35
N ALA A 50 -16.79 -8.62 4.82
CA ALA A 50 -17.07 -10.06 4.68
C ALA A 50 -16.94 -10.64 3.25
N ASN A 51 -17.20 -9.84 2.21
CA ASN A 51 -17.17 -10.29 0.81
C ASN A 51 -15.75 -10.39 0.20
N LEU A 52 -14.71 -9.95 0.91
CA LEU A 52 -13.33 -10.06 0.44
C LEU A 52 -12.68 -11.40 0.85
N PRO A 53 -11.62 -11.86 0.17
CA PRO A 53 -10.84 -13.01 0.62
C PRO A 53 -10.28 -12.81 2.03
N ARG A 54 -10.09 -13.91 2.79
CA ARG A 54 -9.64 -13.89 4.19
C ARG A 54 -8.40 -13.02 4.42
N GLY A 55 -7.34 -13.22 3.63
CA GLY A 55 -6.11 -12.44 3.76
C GLY A 55 -6.34 -10.94 3.59
N VAL A 56 -7.21 -10.55 2.65
CA VAL A 56 -7.58 -9.14 2.45
C VAL A 56 -8.35 -8.61 3.65
N ARG A 57 -9.40 -9.33 4.10
CA ARG A 57 -10.20 -8.94 5.28
C ARG A 57 -9.35 -8.78 6.54
N ASN A 58 -8.30 -9.57 6.67
CA ASN A 58 -7.38 -9.53 7.81
C ASN A 58 -6.28 -8.46 7.66
N ASN A 59 -6.29 -7.66 6.58
CA ASN A 59 -5.18 -6.79 6.19
C ASN A 59 -3.83 -7.54 6.09
N ASN A 60 -3.87 -8.82 5.74
CA ASN A 60 -2.76 -9.76 5.76
C ASN A 60 -2.55 -10.37 4.35
N PRO A 61 -1.91 -9.62 3.43
CA PRO A 61 -1.76 -10.04 2.03
C PRO A 61 -0.87 -11.28 1.85
N GLY A 62 0.03 -11.53 2.79
CA GLY A 62 0.84 -12.76 2.81
C GLY A 62 0.14 -13.94 3.49
N ASN A 63 -1.09 -13.77 4.00
CA ASN A 63 -1.80 -14.81 4.73
C ASN A 63 -0.92 -15.45 5.83
N ILE A 64 -0.14 -14.59 6.52
CA ILE A 64 0.81 -14.96 7.56
C ILE A 64 0.05 -15.60 8.73
N ARG A 65 0.46 -16.80 9.14
CA ARG A 65 -0.15 -17.49 10.29
C ARG A 65 0.16 -16.79 11.61
N TYR A 66 -0.81 -16.79 12.51
CA TYR A 66 -0.62 -16.25 13.85
C TYR A 66 0.47 -17.02 14.58
N ASN A 67 1.37 -16.29 15.22
CA ASN A 67 2.32 -16.86 16.18
C ASN A 67 2.46 -15.91 17.38
N PRO A 68 2.31 -16.39 18.63
CA PRO A 68 2.46 -15.55 19.82
C PRO A 68 3.86 -14.94 19.98
N ALA A 69 4.90 -15.57 19.41
CA ALA A 69 6.26 -15.04 19.43
C ALA A 69 6.46 -13.85 18.48
N ASN A 70 5.56 -13.63 17.52
CA ASN A 70 5.65 -12.54 16.57
C ASN A 70 5.03 -11.25 17.11
N ALA A 71 5.87 -10.25 17.37
CA ALA A 71 5.50 -8.91 17.81
C ALA A 71 5.41 -7.92 16.63
N TRP A 72 4.55 -8.19 15.65
CA TRP A 72 4.41 -7.31 14.48
C TRP A 72 3.80 -5.95 14.84
N LYS A 73 4.37 -4.88 14.28
CA LYS A 73 3.77 -3.53 14.36
C LYS A 73 2.38 -3.54 13.73
N GLY A 74 1.38 -2.99 14.44
CA GLY A 74 0.01 -2.87 13.96
C GLY A 74 -0.79 -4.18 13.95
N LYS A 75 -0.28 -5.26 14.56
CA LYS A 75 -1.02 -6.52 14.77
C LYS A 75 -2.18 -6.31 15.73
N ILE A 76 -3.33 -6.90 15.41
CA ILE A 76 -4.49 -6.95 16.30
C ILE A 76 -4.21 -7.96 17.42
N PRO A 77 -4.35 -7.57 18.70
CA PRO A 77 -4.15 -8.47 19.84
C PRO A 77 -5.11 -9.66 19.82
N LEU A 78 -4.67 -10.82 20.32
CA LEU A 78 -5.47 -12.06 20.30
C LEU A 78 -6.89 -11.90 20.85
N THR A 79 -7.07 -11.10 21.89
CA THR A 79 -8.39 -10.82 22.51
C THR A 79 -9.37 -10.06 21.60
N GLN A 80 -8.90 -9.50 20.49
CA GLN A 80 -9.67 -8.69 19.55
C GLN A 80 -9.67 -9.30 18.13
N LYS A 81 -9.02 -10.44 17.93
CA LYS A 81 -8.93 -11.10 16.63
C LYS A 81 -10.25 -11.75 16.24
N SER A 82 -10.61 -11.61 14.98
CA SER A 82 -11.73 -12.34 14.37
C SER A 82 -11.30 -13.71 13.80
N ASP A 83 -10.02 -13.86 13.47
CA ASP A 83 -9.39 -15.04 12.92
C ASP A 83 -8.23 -15.49 13.81
N LEU A 84 -8.40 -16.60 14.53
CA LEU A 84 -7.41 -17.11 15.47
C LEU A 84 -6.22 -17.81 14.79
N ALA A 85 -6.33 -18.17 13.51
CA ALA A 85 -5.31 -18.94 12.79
C ALA A 85 -4.29 -18.05 12.06
N PHE A 86 -4.69 -16.84 11.66
CA PHE A 86 -3.87 -15.93 10.86
C PHE A 86 -3.64 -14.61 11.57
N GLU A 87 -2.56 -13.90 11.23
CA GLU A 87 -2.36 -12.54 11.70
C GLU A 87 -3.45 -11.60 11.14
N GLU A 88 -3.85 -10.62 11.95
CA GLU A 88 -4.72 -9.52 11.54
C GLU A 88 -4.00 -8.21 11.84
N PHE A 89 -4.17 -7.21 10.97
CA PHE A 89 -3.52 -5.91 11.14
C PHE A 89 -4.54 -4.78 11.13
N ILE A 90 -4.28 -3.73 11.91
CA ILE A 90 -5.17 -2.56 12.00
C ILE A 90 -5.31 -1.82 10.65
N GLU A 91 -4.24 -1.84 9.84
CA GLU A 91 -4.15 -1.21 8.52
C GLU A 91 -3.37 -2.12 7.56
N TYR A 92 -3.71 -2.04 6.26
CA TYR A 92 -3.13 -2.89 5.22
C TYR A 92 -1.61 -2.76 5.11
N ARG A 93 -1.08 -1.55 5.26
CA ARG A 93 0.38 -1.29 5.22
C ARG A 93 1.17 -2.09 6.26
N TYR A 94 0.56 -2.42 7.40
CA TYR A 94 1.24 -3.19 8.45
C TYR A 94 1.35 -4.68 8.09
N GLY A 95 0.34 -5.25 7.42
CA GLY A 95 0.45 -6.61 6.90
C GLY A 95 1.41 -6.73 5.72
N VAL A 96 1.40 -5.73 4.82
CA VAL A 96 2.43 -5.64 3.77
C VAL A 96 3.82 -5.54 4.40
N ARG A 97 4.01 -4.68 5.41
CA ARG A 97 5.30 -4.55 6.12
C ARG A 97 5.74 -5.88 6.75
N ALA A 98 4.84 -6.59 7.41
CA ALA A 98 5.13 -7.90 8.00
C ALA A 98 5.60 -8.91 6.93
N LEU A 99 4.93 -8.96 5.78
CA LEU A 99 5.34 -9.78 4.65
C LEU A 99 6.74 -9.39 4.14
N LEU A 100 7.04 -8.10 4.01
CA LEU A 100 8.34 -7.63 3.55
C LEU A 100 9.48 -7.99 4.52
N ILE A 101 9.24 -7.90 5.83
CA ILE A 101 10.24 -8.32 6.84
C ILE A 101 10.46 -9.83 6.81
N LEU A 102 9.37 -10.59 6.70
CA LEU A 102 9.43 -12.05 6.56
C LEU A 102 10.28 -12.43 5.34
N LEU A 103 10.07 -11.76 4.20
CA LEU A 103 10.83 -11.99 2.98
C LEU A 103 12.31 -11.59 3.12
N LYS A 104 12.63 -10.47 3.79
CA LYS A 104 14.03 -10.10 4.08
C LYS A 104 14.74 -11.21 4.87
N ASN A 105 14.09 -11.72 5.92
CA ASN A 105 14.65 -12.80 6.73
C ASN A 105 14.79 -14.09 5.92
N PHE A 106 13.82 -14.41 5.07
CA PHE A 106 13.86 -15.62 4.25
C PHE A 106 14.90 -15.53 3.13
N ILE A 107 15.09 -14.37 2.50
CA ILE A 107 16.20 -14.16 1.56
C ILE A 107 17.54 -14.39 2.27
N PHE A 108 17.70 -13.83 3.47
CA PHE A 108 18.92 -14.02 4.26
C PHE A 108 19.17 -15.50 4.63
N SER A 109 18.14 -16.24 5.05
CA SER A 109 18.29 -17.63 5.52
C SER A 109 18.31 -18.67 4.40
N TYR A 110 17.62 -18.44 3.29
CA TYR A 110 17.36 -19.45 2.26
C TYR A 110 17.89 -19.08 0.87
N GLY A 111 18.01 -17.80 0.55
CA GLY A 111 18.72 -17.30 -0.61
C GLY A 111 18.03 -17.41 -1.98
N THR A 112 17.08 -18.34 -2.19
CA THR A 112 16.46 -18.56 -3.52
C THR A 112 14.94 -18.66 -3.45
N ILE A 113 14.22 -18.39 -4.55
CA ILE A 113 12.75 -18.49 -4.61
C ILE A 113 12.30 -19.89 -4.20
N GLU A 114 12.94 -20.92 -4.75
CA GLU A 114 12.62 -22.31 -4.45
C GLU A 114 12.66 -22.61 -2.95
N LYS A 115 13.75 -22.27 -2.27
CA LYS A 115 13.89 -22.54 -0.84
C LYS A 115 12.96 -21.67 0.01
N ILE A 116 12.77 -20.41 -0.38
CA ILE A 116 11.86 -19.48 0.29
C ILE A 116 10.42 -20.02 0.24
N ILE A 117 9.92 -20.38 -0.94
CA ILE A 117 8.54 -20.82 -1.12
C ILE A 117 8.31 -22.20 -0.47
N SER A 118 9.25 -23.14 -0.60
CA SER A 118 9.18 -24.43 0.10
C SER A 118 9.09 -24.28 1.62
N ARG A 119 9.72 -23.23 2.18
CA ARG A 119 9.57 -22.89 3.61
C ARG A 119 8.24 -22.19 3.92
N TYR A 120 7.79 -21.32 3.02
CA TYR A 120 6.62 -20.46 3.20
C TYR A 120 5.31 -21.24 3.19
N ALA A 121 5.17 -22.14 2.21
CA ALA A 121 3.98 -22.95 2.00
C ALA A 121 4.39 -24.43 1.88
N PRO A 122 4.78 -25.10 2.99
CA PRO A 122 5.15 -26.51 2.98
C PRO A 122 3.89 -27.34 2.75
N ALA A 123 3.67 -27.73 1.50
CA ALA A 123 2.58 -28.60 1.07
C ALA A 123 3.16 -29.91 0.52
N ASN A 124 2.36 -30.66 -0.24
CA ASN A 124 2.92 -31.70 -1.09
C ASN A 124 3.87 -31.10 -2.14
N GLU A 125 4.72 -31.96 -2.70
CA GLU A 125 5.71 -31.57 -3.72
C GLU A 125 5.03 -30.87 -4.92
N ASN A 126 3.89 -31.39 -5.39
CA ASN A 126 3.17 -30.86 -6.55
C ASN A 126 2.65 -29.42 -6.36
N GLU A 127 2.10 -29.11 -5.19
CA GLU A 127 1.59 -27.79 -4.85
C GLU A 127 2.72 -26.78 -4.65
N THR A 128 3.79 -27.21 -3.98
CA THR A 128 4.99 -26.40 -3.76
C THR A 128 5.64 -26.06 -5.10
N GLU A 129 5.82 -27.04 -5.98
CA GLU A 129 6.37 -26.85 -7.32
C GLU A 129 5.54 -25.89 -8.18
N ARG A 130 4.20 -25.98 -8.09
CA ARG A 130 3.31 -25.03 -8.77
C ARG A 130 3.52 -23.61 -8.25
N TYR A 131 3.64 -23.44 -6.94
CA TYR A 131 3.88 -22.13 -6.32
C TYR A 131 5.23 -21.57 -6.75
N VAL A 132 6.31 -22.35 -6.66
CA VAL A 132 7.66 -21.95 -7.10
C VAL A 132 7.65 -21.47 -8.55
N ARG A 133 7.04 -22.25 -9.46
CA ARG A 133 6.94 -21.86 -10.88
C ARG A 133 6.14 -20.57 -11.07
N ALA A 134 5.03 -20.40 -10.37
CA ALA A 134 4.21 -19.19 -10.48
C ALA A 134 4.98 -17.94 -10.02
N VAL A 135 5.68 -18.02 -8.88
CA VAL A 135 6.47 -16.90 -8.36
C VAL A 135 7.68 -16.60 -9.24
N ALA A 136 8.39 -17.63 -9.72
CA ALA A 136 9.51 -17.44 -10.65
C ALA A 136 9.06 -16.76 -11.95
N ALA A 137 7.94 -17.22 -12.53
CA ALA A 137 7.38 -16.64 -13.74
C ALA A 137 6.93 -15.19 -13.55
N GLU A 138 6.24 -14.89 -12.46
CA GLU A 138 5.72 -13.54 -12.19
C GLU A 138 6.83 -12.53 -11.86
N THR A 139 7.86 -12.97 -11.13
CA THR A 139 8.99 -12.09 -10.78
C THR A 139 10.00 -11.95 -11.92
N GLY A 140 10.02 -12.89 -12.87
CA GLY A 140 11.05 -13.01 -13.90
C GLY A 140 12.41 -13.43 -13.34
N ILE A 141 12.46 -13.96 -12.12
CA ILE A 141 13.69 -14.41 -11.46
C ILE A 141 13.73 -15.94 -11.51
N PRO A 142 14.82 -16.56 -11.98
CA PRO A 142 14.98 -18.02 -11.94
C PRO A 142 14.86 -18.57 -10.51
N ARG A 143 14.23 -19.74 -10.36
CA ARG A 143 13.90 -20.34 -9.06
C ARG A 143 15.10 -20.57 -8.14
N ASP A 144 16.25 -20.85 -8.74
CA ASP A 144 17.54 -21.21 -8.15
C ASP A 144 18.52 -20.04 -8.09
N GLN A 145 18.16 -18.88 -8.67
CA GLN A 145 19.00 -17.69 -8.61
C GLN A 145 19.11 -17.17 -7.18
N ALA A 146 20.34 -16.84 -6.76
CA ALA A 146 20.59 -16.16 -5.50
C ALA A 146 19.92 -14.77 -5.50
N LEU A 147 19.18 -14.49 -4.42
CA LEU A 147 18.43 -13.27 -4.22
C LEU A 147 19.20 -12.29 -3.34
N THR A 148 19.13 -11.01 -3.70
CA THR A 148 19.50 -9.89 -2.84
C THR A 148 18.22 -9.18 -2.41
N SER A 149 18.12 -8.80 -1.14
CA SER A 149 16.94 -8.13 -0.56
C SER A 149 16.85 -6.64 -0.95
N THR A 150 16.90 -6.34 -2.26
CA THR A 150 16.67 -5.00 -2.78
C THR A 150 15.19 -4.65 -2.70
N GLN A 151 14.86 -3.36 -2.76
CA GLN A 151 13.48 -2.89 -2.81
C GLN A 151 12.71 -3.51 -3.99
N GLU A 152 13.34 -3.64 -5.16
CA GLU A 152 12.73 -4.24 -6.34
C GLU A 152 12.43 -5.73 -6.13
N THR A 153 13.40 -6.50 -5.62
CA THR A 153 13.22 -7.93 -5.33
C THR A 153 12.08 -8.15 -4.33
N LEU A 154 12.07 -7.37 -3.25
CA LEU A 154 11.02 -7.46 -2.23
C LEU A 154 9.64 -7.10 -2.79
N ARG A 155 9.55 -6.08 -3.65
CA ARG A 155 8.30 -5.69 -4.32
C ARG A 155 7.78 -6.78 -5.24
N LYS A 156 8.65 -7.35 -6.09
CA LYS A 156 8.27 -8.42 -7.01
C LYS A 156 7.79 -9.66 -6.24
N LEU A 157 8.54 -10.09 -5.23
CA LEU A 157 8.17 -11.25 -4.42
C LEU A 157 6.88 -11.03 -3.62
N SER A 158 6.70 -9.86 -3.00
CA SER A 158 5.51 -9.61 -2.19
C SER A 158 4.23 -9.58 -3.04
N ILE A 159 4.27 -8.99 -4.23
CA ILE A 159 3.14 -9.00 -5.17
C ILE A 159 2.82 -10.43 -5.62
N ALA A 160 3.83 -11.20 -6.04
CA ALA A 160 3.65 -12.57 -6.51
C ALA A 160 3.09 -13.50 -5.42
N ILE A 161 3.62 -13.42 -4.19
CA ILE A 161 3.10 -14.17 -3.04
C ILE A 161 1.67 -13.74 -2.73
N THR A 162 1.39 -12.44 -2.69
CA THR A 162 0.03 -11.94 -2.43
C THR A 162 -0.96 -12.52 -3.43
N ARG A 163 -0.63 -12.51 -4.72
CA ARG A 163 -1.51 -13.10 -5.75
C ARG A 163 -1.77 -14.59 -5.52
N GLN A 164 -0.76 -15.36 -5.08
CA GLN A 164 -0.96 -16.78 -4.76
C GLN A 164 -1.81 -16.98 -3.50
N GLU A 165 -1.65 -16.13 -2.48
CA GLU A 165 -2.33 -16.28 -1.20
C GLU A 165 -3.77 -15.76 -1.19
N VAL A 166 -4.05 -14.65 -1.86
CA VAL A 166 -5.38 -13.98 -1.82
C VAL A 166 -6.10 -13.95 -3.16
N GLY A 167 -5.43 -14.35 -4.25
CA GLY A 167 -5.99 -14.37 -5.60
C GLY A 167 -5.80 -13.07 -6.38
N ASN A 168 -6.30 -13.06 -7.61
CA ASN A 168 -6.21 -11.91 -8.53
C ASN A 168 -7.10 -10.74 -8.08
N GLY A 169 -6.68 -9.50 -8.37
CA GLY A 169 -7.43 -8.28 -8.09
C GLY A 169 -7.17 -7.65 -6.72
N TYR A 170 -6.29 -8.26 -5.92
CA TYR A 170 -5.90 -7.80 -4.58
C TYR A 170 -4.39 -7.58 -4.45
N GLU A 171 -3.72 -7.35 -5.58
CA GLU A 171 -2.28 -7.11 -5.62
C GLU A 171 -1.89 -5.87 -4.79
N ILE A 172 -0.70 -5.93 -4.20
CA ILE A 172 -0.13 -4.79 -3.49
C ILE A 172 0.16 -3.70 -4.52
N SER A 173 -0.56 -2.57 -4.43
CA SER A 173 -0.30 -1.42 -5.29
C SER A 173 1.07 -0.81 -5.00
N ASN A 174 1.62 -0.03 -5.94
CA ASN A 174 2.90 0.66 -5.72
C ASN A 174 2.86 1.56 -4.47
N GLU A 175 1.72 2.23 -4.24
CA GLU A 175 1.52 3.08 -3.06
C GLU A 175 1.49 2.27 -1.76
N ASP A 176 0.73 1.16 -1.72
CA ASP A 176 0.69 0.27 -0.55
C ASP A 176 2.08 -0.29 -0.22
N PHE A 177 2.83 -0.69 -1.26
CA PHE A 177 4.20 -1.15 -1.11
C PHE A 177 5.10 -0.06 -0.51
N LEU A 178 5.09 1.16 -1.06
CA LEU A 178 5.92 2.26 -0.57
C LEU A 178 5.55 2.66 0.85
N ASN A 179 4.24 2.74 1.17
CA ASN A 179 3.75 3.03 2.50
C ASN A 179 4.24 2.03 3.55
N ALA A 180 4.32 0.75 3.18
CA ALA A 180 4.85 -0.31 4.02
C ALA A 180 6.38 -0.32 4.07
N TYR A 181 7.05 -0.15 2.93
CA TYR A 181 8.51 -0.19 2.81
C TYR A 181 9.17 0.93 3.61
N ASN A 182 8.59 2.13 3.60
CA ASN A 182 9.08 3.30 4.34
C ASN A 182 8.98 3.17 5.87
N ILE A 183 8.37 2.11 6.37
CA ILE A 183 8.26 1.83 7.81
C ILE A 183 8.89 0.48 8.20
N ILE A 184 9.64 -0.17 7.30
CA ILE A 184 10.38 -1.42 7.59
C ILE A 184 11.48 -1.17 8.60
#